data_AF-A0A7W0QYH1-F1
#
_entry.id   AF-A0A7W0QYH1-F1
#
_cell.length_a   1.000
_cell.length_b   1.000
_cell.length_c   1.000
_cell.angle_alpha   90.00
_cell.angle_beta   90.00
_cell.angle_gamma   90.00
#
_symmetry.space_group_name_H-M   'P 1'
#
loop_
_entity.id
_entity.type
_entity.pdbx_description
1 polymer ?
#
loop_
_entity_poly.entity_id
_entity_poly.type
_entity_poly.pdbx_seq_one_letter_code
_entity_poly.pdbx_strand_id
1 'polypeptide(L)'
;MATKISHPTSLDQLDPTVRAVVTRADVIVVPVDDGSDAAFGLAREAAINLARLGDARLVLLDRADTTYADTPRINELTRDEVAAIDRPYLLTQLDDAAAAGVEATAFQHSLPGDEALTDTVNELGADLVVVPATLDSPGFLDRLKHDDVEDRAVDATPAGVPVVAVADDGSLTLAAPSGPT
;
A
#
# COMPACT_ATOMS: atom_id res chain seq x y z
N MET A 1 23.02 2.78 -18.02
CA MET A 1 21.85 1.97 -18.42
C MET A 1 21.48 1.13 -17.22
N ALA A 2 20.44 1.50 -16.48
CA ALA A 2 19.96 0.72 -15.35
C ALA A 2 19.08 -0.42 -15.89
N THR A 3 19.42 -1.66 -15.55
CA THR A 3 18.61 -2.83 -15.89
C THR A 3 17.33 -2.77 -15.08
N LYS A 4 16.20 -2.62 -15.78
CA LYS A 4 14.87 -2.58 -15.19
C LYS A 4 14.46 -4.00 -14.80
N ILE A 5 14.27 -4.25 -13.51
CA ILE A 5 13.84 -5.55 -12.99
C ILE A 5 12.42 -5.36 -12.49
N SER A 6 11.44 -5.84 -13.25
CA SER A 6 10.02 -5.71 -12.89
C SER A 6 9.61 -6.58 -11.70
N HIS A 7 10.44 -7.54 -11.27
CA HIS A 7 10.19 -8.43 -10.12
C HIS A 7 11.50 -8.80 -9.41
N PRO A 8 11.97 -7.99 -8.45
CA PRO A 8 13.21 -8.26 -7.75
C PRO A 8 13.08 -9.55 -6.93
N THR A 9 13.95 -10.52 -7.19
CA THR A 9 13.96 -11.82 -6.50
C THR A 9 14.89 -11.82 -5.28
N SER A 10 15.71 -10.78 -5.15
CA SER A 10 16.66 -10.57 -4.05
C SER A 10 16.85 -9.07 -3.79
N LEU A 11 17.25 -8.70 -2.57
CA LEU A 11 17.48 -7.30 -2.19
C LEU A 11 18.51 -6.58 -3.08
N ASP A 12 19.53 -7.28 -3.58
CA ASP A 12 20.59 -6.69 -4.42
C ASP A 12 20.13 -6.28 -5.81
N GLN A 13 18.93 -6.68 -6.21
CA GLN A 13 18.29 -6.26 -7.48
C GLN A 13 17.49 -4.96 -7.34
N LEU A 14 17.27 -4.49 -6.11
CA LEU A 14 16.58 -3.23 -5.85
C LEU A 14 17.49 -2.04 -6.08
N ASP A 15 16.89 -0.90 -6.43
CA ASP A 15 17.58 0.38 -6.34
C ASP A 15 18.14 0.56 -4.90
N PRO A 16 19.38 1.06 -4.72
CA PRO A 16 19.99 1.20 -3.41
C PRO A 16 19.16 2.00 -2.40
N THR A 17 18.37 2.97 -2.86
CA THR A 17 17.50 3.78 -1.98
C THR A 17 16.27 2.99 -1.52
N VAL A 18 15.60 2.29 -2.43
CA VAL A 18 14.47 1.40 -2.11
C VAL A 18 14.93 0.25 -1.20
N ARG A 19 16.09 -0.35 -1.51
CA ARG A 19 16.69 -1.39 -0.66
C ARG A 19 16.86 -0.89 0.77
N ALA A 20 17.36 0.32 0.95
CA ALA A 20 17.68 0.86 2.28
C ALA A 20 16.44 1.10 3.16
N VAL A 21 15.29 1.40 2.56
CA VAL A 21 14.02 1.52 3.31
C VAL A 21 13.41 0.16 3.58
N VAL A 22 13.43 -0.76 2.61
CA VAL A 22 12.90 -2.13 2.75
C VAL A 22 13.65 -2.91 3.83
N THR A 23 14.98 -2.80 3.91
CA THR A 23 15.76 -3.49 4.95
C THR A 23 15.53 -3.00 6.38
N ARG A 24 14.79 -1.90 6.55
CA ARG A 24 14.52 -1.28 7.85
C ARG A 24 13.04 -1.33 8.21
N ALA A 25 12.19 -1.79 7.31
CA ALA A 25 10.76 -1.82 7.54
C ALA A 25 10.39 -3.10 8.28
N ASP A 26 9.76 -2.97 9.44
CA ASP A 26 9.12 -4.08 10.13
C ASP A 26 7.64 -4.18 9.72
N VAL A 27 7.02 -3.03 9.38
CA VAL A 27 5.61 -2.92 8.95
C VAL A 27 5.50 -2.18 7.62
N ILE A 28 4.97 -2.86 6.60
CA ILE A 28 4.67 -2.28 5.29
C ILE A 28 3.16 -2.13 5.13
N VAL A 29 2.69 -0.94 4.78
CA VAL A 29 1.29 -0.67 4.44
C VAL A 29 1.11 -0.53 2.94
N VAL A 30 0.07 -1.14 2.39
CA VAL A 30 -0.34 -0.97 0.98
C VAL A 30 -1.85 -0.77 0.89
N PRO A 31 -2.34 0.28 0.21
CA PRO A 31 -3.76 0.42 -0.07
C PRO A 31 -4.18 -0.60 -1.13
N VAL A 32 -5.33 -1.24 -0.90
CA VAL A 32 -5.92 -2.24 -1.80
C VAL A 32 -7.39 -1.94 -2.04
N ASP A 33 -7.90 -2.35 -3.19
CA ASP A 33 -9.31 -2.26 -3.57
C ASP A 33 -9.95 -3.65 -3.78
N ASP A 34 -11.15 -3.67 -4.36
CA ASP A 34 -11.89 -4.87 -4.73
C ASP A 34 -11.37 -5.56 -6.00
N GLY A 35 -10.24 -5.12 -6.55
CA GLY A 35 -9.65 -5.58 -7.81
C GLY A 35 -10.20 -4.89 -9.05
N SER A 36 -10.88 -3.75 -8.90
CA SER A 36 -11.42 -2.99 -10.02
C SER A 36 -10.37 -2.13 -10.74
N ASP A 37 -9.28 -1.74 -10.07
CA ASP A 37 -8.15 -1.01 -10.65
C ASP A 37 -6.86 -1.85 -10.57
N ALA A 38 -6.27 -2.13 -11.74
CA ALA A 38 -5.08 -2.98 -11.85
C ALA A 38 -3.86 -2.39 -11.15
N ALA A 39 -3.81 -1.06 -10.96
CA ALA A 39 -2.72 -0.38 -10.29
C ALA A 39 -2.59 -0.82 -8.82
N PHE A 40 -3.72 -1.06 -8.11
CA PHE A 40 -3.67 -1.61 -6.74
C PHE A 40 -3.22 -3.07 -6.73
N GLY A 41 -3.56 -3.84 -7.76
CA GLY A 41 -3.04 -5.18 -7.95
C GLY A 41 -1.52 -5.19 -8.06
N LEU A 42 -0.96 -4.34 -8.93
CA LEU A 42 0.50 -4.20 -9.11
C LEU A 42 1.19 -3.72 -7.83
N ALA A 43 0.62 -2.72 -7.16
CA ALA A 43 1.16 -2.22 -5.89
C ALA A 43 1.14 -3.29 -4.79
N ARG A 44 0.06 -4.10 -4.70
CA ARG A 44 -0.03 -5.23 -3.77
C ARG A 44 1.02 -6.29 -4.05
N GLU A 45 1.18 -6.70 -5.30
CA GLU A 45 2.19 -7.69 -5.70
C GLU A 45 3.61 -7.21 -5.36
N ALA A 46 3.91 -5.94 -5.64
CA ALA A 46 5.17 -5.31 -5.26
C ALA A 46 5.34 -5.31 -3.73
N ALA A 47 4.32 -4.90 -2.98
CA ALA A 47 4.37 -4.83 -1.52
C ALA A 47 4.59 -6.22 -0.87
N ILE A 48 3.91 -7.26 -1.34
CA ILE A 48 4.14 -8.65 -0.92
C ILE A 48 5.60 -9.04 -1.16
N ASN A 49 6.13 -8.74 -2.34
CA ASN A 49 7.51 -9.10 -2.65
C ASN A 49 8.52 -8.30 -1.81
N LEU A 50 8.28 -7.02 -1.56
CA LEU A 50 9.11 -6.19 -0.69
C LEU A 50 9.07 -6.68 0.76
N ALA A 51 7.89 -7.01 1.28
CA ALA A 51 7.72 -7.57 2.62
C ALA A 51 8.50 -8.88 2.79
N ARG A 52 8.37 -9.79 1.81
CA ARG A 52 9.13 -11.05 1.76
C ARG A 52 10.65 -10.84 1.74
N LEU A 53 11.12 -9.83 1.00
CA LEU A 53 12.56 -9.53 0.91
C LEU A 53 13.11 -8.83 2.16
N GLY A 54 12.27 -8.04 2.84
CA GLY A 54 12.61 -7.30 4.05
C GLY A 54 12.36 -8.06 5.36
N ASP A 55 11.71 -9.23 5.31
CA ASP A 55 11.18 -9.95 6.48
C ASP A 55 10.18 -9.11 7.28
N ALA A 56 9.39 -8.30 6.58
CA ALA A 56 8.39 -7.40 7.14
C ALA A 56 6.99 -8.04 7.12
N ARG A 57 6.11 -7.62 8.04
CA ARG A 57 4.68 -7.91 7.94
C ARG A 57 4.01 -6.92 6.99
N LEU A 58 2.96 -7.38 6.32
CA LEU A 58 2.19 -6.59 5.37
C LEU A 58 0.81 -6.23 5.94
N VAL A 59 0.40 -4.98 5.75
CA VAL A 59 -0.94 -4.51 6.10
C VAL A 59 -1.65 -4.05 4.84
N LEU A 60 -2.78 -4.68 4.55
CA LEU A 60 -3.64 -4.35 3.43
C LEU A 60 -4.68 -3.31 3.87
N LEU A 61 -4.50 -2.04 3.49
CA LEU A 61 -5.45 -0.97 3.79
C LEU A 61 -6.62 -1.01 2.78
N ASP A 62 -7.76 -1.52 3.21
CA ASP A 62 -8.96 -1.65 2.38
C ASP A 62 -9.61 -0.28 2.12
N ARG A 63 -9.65 0.12 0.84
CA ARG A 63 -10.30 1.35 0.37
C ARG A 63 -11.66 1.13 -0.30
N ALA A 64 -12.07 -0.12 -0.53
CA ALA A 64 -13.20 -0.42 -1.42
C ALA A 64 -14.55 -0.01 -0.83
N ASP A 65 -14.66 0.08 0.49
CA ASP A 65 -15.94 0.33 1.16
C ASP A 65 -15.84 1.39 2.27
N THR A 66 -15.26 2.54 1.93
CA THR A 66 -15.31 3.73 2.78
C THR A 66 -16.73 4.30 2.78
N THR A 67 -17.53 3.89 3.75
CA THR A 67 -18.86 4.47 4.01
C THR A 67 -18.69 5.58 5.03
N TYR A 68 -19.25 6.78 4.78
CA TYR A 68 -19.30 7.87 5.77
C TYR A 68 -20.07 7.39 7.01
N ALA A 69 -19.39 6.71 7.93
CA ALA A 69 -19.94 6.27 9.19
C ALA A 69 -19.68 7.36 10.24
N ASP A 70 -20.68 7.63 11.09
CA ASP A 70 -20.60 8.65 12.15
C ASP A 70 -19.55 8.33 13.25
N THR A 71 -18.87 7.17 13.19
CA THR A 71 -17.79 6.81 14.11
C THR A 71 -16.73 5.98 13.38
N PRO A 72 -15.45 6.43 13.38
CA PRO A 72 -14.34 5.66 12.85
C PRO A 72 -14.30 4.26 13.46
N ARG A 73 -14.41 3.21 12.65
CA ARG A 73 -13.98 1.88 13.05
C ARG A 73 -12.60 1.68 12.51
N ILE A 74 -11.65 1.59 13.43
CA ILE A 74 -10.27 1.31 13.14
C ILE A 74 -9.99 -0.04 13.77
N ASN A 75 -9.83 -1.07 12.93
CA ASN A 75 -9.47 -2.39 13.40
C ASN A 75 -8.54 -3.04 12.37
N GLU A 76 -7.43 -3.54 12.88
CA GLU A 76 -6.67 -4.57 12.18
C GLU A 76 -7.48 -5.88 12.23
N LEU A 77 -7.70 -6.47 11.06
CA LEU A 77 -8.51 -7.65 10.85
C LEU A 77 -7.62 -8.81 10.45
N THR A 78 -7.73 -9.88 11.20
CA THR A 78 -7.19 -11.19 10.83
C THR A 78 -7.99 -11.79 9.68
N ARG A 79 -7.41 -12.79 9.01
CA ARG A 79 -8.08 -13.56 7.96
C ARG A 79 -9.46 -14.10 8.39
N ASP A 80 -9.58 -14.61 9.61
CA ASP A 80 -10.84 -15.16 10.14
C ASP A 80 -11.90 -14.07 10.35
N GLU A 81 -11.49 -12.87 10.77
CA GLU A 81 -12.37 -11.72 10.90
C GLU A 81 -12.82 -11.18 9.53
N VAL A 82 -11.92 -11.14 8.54
CA VAL A 82 -12.26 -10.80 7.16
C VAL A 82 -13.29 -11.79 6.60
N ALA A 83 -13.16 -13.08 6.91
CA ALA A 83 -14.14 -14.09 6.50
C ALA A 83 -15.51 -13.87 7.16
N ALA A 84 -15.53 -13.41 8.41
CA ALA A 84 -16.76 -13.14 9.15
C ALA A 84 -17.54 -11.93 8.58
N ILE A 85 -16.86 -10.98 7.94
CA ILE A 85 -17.48 -9.78 7.35
C ILE A 85 -17.79 -9.89 5.84
N ASP A 86 -17.65 -11.10 5.27
CA ASP A 86 -17.99 -11.43 3.87
C ASP A 86 -17.26 -10.56 2.82
N ARG A 87 -15.93 -10.44 2.97
CA ARG A 87 -15.04 -9.72 2.04
C ARG A 87 -14.17 -10.70 1.25
N PRO A 88 -14.71 -11.39 0.23
CA PRO A 88 -14.00 -12.46 -0.48
C PRO A 88 -12.75 -11.97 -1.23
N TYR A 89 -12.73 -10.72 -1.70
CA TYR A 89 -11.56 -10.16 -2.37
C TYR A 89 -10.40 -9.98 -1.38
N LEU A 90 -10.63 -9.42 -0.18
CA LEU A 90 -9.60 -9.30 0.86
C LEU A 90 -9.08 -10.65 1.31
N LEU A 91 -9.95 -11.66 1.46
CA LEU A 91 -9.50 -13.02 1.77
C LEU A 91 -8.52 -13.54 0.73
N THR A 92 -8.85 -13.35 -0.55
CA THR A 92 -7.97 -13.77 -1.65
C THR A 92 -6.63 -13.05 -1.59
N GLN A 93 -6.63 -11.75 -1.31
CA GLN A 93 -5.41 -10.95 -1.19
C GLN A 93 -4.54 -11.33 0.02
N LEU A 94 -5.15 -11.68 1.15
CA LEU A 94 -4.45 -12.22 2.31
C LEU A 94 -3.88 -13.61 2.02
N ASP A 95 -4.63 -14.45 1.30
CA ASP A 95 -4.16 -15.78 0.86
C ASP A 95 -2.99 -15.66 -0.12
N ASP A 96 -2.97 -14.67 -1.00
CA ASP A 96 -1.84 -14.38 -1.90
C ASP A 96 -0.56 -14.05 -1.11
N ALA A 97 -0.67 -13.20 -0.08
CA ALA A 97 0.46 -12.86 0.80
C ALA A 97 0.96 -14.08 1.58
N ALA A 98 0.04 -14.88 2.14
CA ALA A 98 0.37 -16.10 2.85
C ALA A 98 1.05 -17.14 1.94
N ALA A 99 0.60 -17.26 0.68
CA ALA A 99 1.22 -18.14 -0.32
C ALA A 99 2.65 -17.71 -0.67
N ALA A 100 2.96 -16.42 -0.54
CA ALA A 100 4.31 -15.88 -0.68
C ALA A 100 5.17 -16.01 0.60
N GLY A 101 4.60 -16.53 1.69
CA GLY A 101 5.27 -16.66 2.99
C GLY A 101 5.33 -15.36 3.79
N VAL A 102 4.46 -14.40 3.49
CA VAL A 102 4.39 -13.09 4.16
C VAL A 102 3.25 -13.11 5.17
N GLU A 103 3.52 -12.68 6.41
CA GLU A 103 2.47 -12.41 7.39
C GLU A 103 1.69 -11.17 6.96
N ALA A 104 0.38 -11.30 6.80
CA ALA A 104 -0.47 -10.20 6.39
C ALA A 104 -1.76 -10.08 7.20
N THR A 105 -2.17 -8.84 7.44
CA THR A 105 -3.46 -8.47 8.02
C THR A 105 -4.17 -7.46 7.12
N ALA A 106 -5.48 -7.34 7.26
CA ALA A 106 -6.24 -6.27 6.62
C ALA A 106 -6.49 -5.15 7.61
N PHE A 107 -6.61 -3.93 7.13
CA PHE A 107 -6.97 -2.78 7.93
C PHE A 107 -8.10 -2.05 7.22
N GLN A 108 -9.25 -1.95 7.88
CA GLN A 108 -10.40 -1.28 7.32
C GLN A 108 -10.56 0.08 8.00
N HIS A 109 -10.62 1.13 7.19
CA HIS A 109 -10.94 2.46 7.65
C HIS A 109 -12.34 2.87 7.22
N SER A 110 -13.13 3.43 8.13
CA SER A 110 -14.48 3.90 7.79
C SER A 110 -14.53 5.36 7.35
N LEU A 111 -13.43 6.13 7.41
CA LEU A 111 -13.38 7.45 6.76
C LEU A 111 -12.79 7.33 5.36
N PRO A 112 -13.41 7.94 4.34
CA PRO A 112 -12.85 8.00 2.99
C PRO A 112 -11.65 8.93 2.91
N GLY A 113 -10.77 8.67 1.94
CA GLY A 113 -9.70 9.59 1.54
C GLY A 113 -8.38 9.38 2.29
N ASP A 114 -7.49 10.36 2.14
CA ASP A 114 -6.08 10.18 2.50
C ASP A 114 -5.85 10.17 4.02
N GLU A 115 -6.81 10.68 4.80
CA GLU A 115 -6.82 10.59 6.27
C GLU A 115 -6.75 9.12 6.76
N ALA A 116 -7.38 8.21 6.02
CA ALA A 116 -7.29 6.78 6.32
C ALA A 116 -5.85 6.26 6.28
N LEU A 117 -5.07 6.71 5.30
CA LEU A 117 -3.66 6.33 5.18
C LEU A 117 -2.84 6.93 6.31
N THR A 118 -3.04 8.22 6.62
CA THR A 118 -2.37 8.89 7.75
C THR A 118 -2.62 8.18 9.07
N ASP A 119 -3.89 7.88 9.38
CA ASP A 119 -4.28 7.23 10.62
C ASP A 119 -3.74 5.80 10.70
N THR A 120 -3.82 5.05 9.60
CA THR A 120 -3.26 3.69 9.52
C THR A 120 -1.75 3.69 9.78
N VAL A 121 -1.01 4.61 9.15
CA VAL A 121 0.45 4.71 9.32
C VAL A 121 0.80 5.05 10.77
N ASN A 122 0.08 5.99 11.39
CA ASN A 122 0.32 6.38 12.78
C ASN A 122 -0.05 5.28 13.78
N GLU A 123 -1.19 4.62 13.59
CA GLU A 123 -1.72 3.62 14.52
C GLU A 123 -0.90 2.34 14.50
N LEU A 124 -0.48 1.89 13.32
CA LEU A 124 0.28 0.67 13.15
C LEU A 124 1.79 0.88 13.23
N GLY A 125 2.25 2.13 13.26
CA GLY A 125 3.67 2.49 13.21
C GLY A 125 4.30 2.00 11.92
N ALA A 126 3.70 2.29 10.77
CA ALA A 126 4.22 1.82 9.50
C ALA A 126 5.58 2.44 9.18
N ASP A 127 6.52 1.61 8.74
CA ASP A 127 7.88 2.02 8.39
C ASP A 127 8.05 2.28 6.90
N LEU A 128 7.09 1.83 6.10
CA LEU A 128 7.08 1.96 4.65
C LEU A 128 5.65 1.90 4.13
N VAL A 129 5.31 2.81 3.22
CA VAL A 129 4.06 2.77 2.46
C VAL A 129 4.38 2.43 1.01
N VAL A 130 3.61 1.52 0.41
CA VAL A 130 3.71 1.20 -1.02
C VAL A 130 2.41 1.62 -1.70
N VAL A 131 2.48 2.39 -2.79
CA VAL A 131 1.31 2.88 -3.53
C VAL A 131 1.50 2.74 -5.03
N PRO A 132 0.42 2.68 -5.82
CA PRO A 132 0.55 2.87 -7.27
C PRO A 132 1.00 4.31 -7.58
N ALA A 133 1.91 4.46 -8.54
CA ALA A 133 2.36 5.77 -9.02
C ALA A 133 1.22 6.52 -9.74
N THR A 134 0.41 5.78 -10.50
CA THR A 134 -0.73 6.30 -11.27
C THR A 134 -1.92 5.34 -11.17
N LEU A 135 -3.14 5.86 -11.26
CA LEU A 135 -4.35 5.03 -11.34
C LEU A 135 -4.84 4.89 -12.77
N ASP A 136 -5.28 3.69 -13.15
CA ASP A 136 -5.92 3.44 -14.44
C ASP A 136 -7.34 4.03 -14.48
N SER A 137 -8.03 4.01 -13.33
CA SER A 137 -9.40 4.52 -13.19
C SER A 137 -9.55 5.32 -11.90
N PRO A 138 -9.06 6.57 -11.86
CA PRO A 138 -9.21 7.40 -10.66
C PRO A 138 -10.70 7.55 -10.29
N GLY A 139 -11.01 7.33 -9.02
CA GLY A 139 -12.36 7.48 -8.48
C GLY A 139 -12.87 8.91 -8.64
N PHE A 140 -14.18 9.11 -8.45
CA PHE A 140 -14.80 10.43 -8.60
C PHE A 140 -14.14 11.52 -7.73
N LEU A 141 -13.71 11.17 -6.51
CA LEU A 141 -13.02 12.08 -5.60
C LEU A 141 -11.54 12.30 -5.96
N ASP A 142 -10.90 11.33 -6.60
CA ASP A 142 -9.51 11.45 -7.07
C ASP A 142 -9.43 12.38 -8.28
N ARG A 143 -10.44 12.33 -9.16
CA ARG A 143 -10.58 13.24 -10.32
C ARG A 143 -10.82 14.70 -9.93
N LEU A 144 -11.42 14.95 -8.77
CA LEU A 144 -11.82 16.31 -8.35
C LEU A 144 -10.65 17.12 -7.77
N LYS A 145 -9.61 16.45 -7.24
CA LYS A 145 -8.47 17.12 -6.60
C LYS A 145 -7.27 17.36 -7.52
N HIS A 146 -7.24 16.83 -8.74
CA HIS A 146 -6.18 17.03 -9.73
C HIS A 146 -4.75 16.60 -9.33
N ASP A 147 -4.56 15.97 -8.17
CA ASP A 147 -3.26 15.47 -7.70
C ASP A 147 -3.09 13.97 -7.98
N ASP A 148 -1.88 13.55 -8.34
CA ASP A 148 -1.51 12.14 -8.57
C ASP A 148 -1.53 11.34 -7.25
N VAL A 149 -1.81 10.03 -7.30
CA VAL A 149 -1.92 9.19 -6.09
C VAL A 149 -0.62 9.13 -5.30
N GLU A 150 0.51 9.18 -6.00
CA GLU A 150 1.83 9.30 -5.39
C GLU A 150 1.92 10.55 -4.51
N ASP A 151 1.61 11.74 -5.05
CA ASP A 151 1.67 13.00 -4.31
C ASP A 151 0.76 12.98 -3.08
N ARG A 152 -0.47 12.47 -3.24
CA ARG A 152 -1.41 12.35 -2.12
C ARG A 152 -0.93 11.39 -1.05
N ALA A 153 -0.33 10.27 -1.44
CA ALA A 153 0.22 9.32 -0.48
C ALA A 153 1.39 9.94 0.27
N VAL A 154 2.26 10.70 -0.40
CA VAL A 154 3.37 11.40 0.24
C VAL A 154 2.87 12.48 1.21
N ASP A 155 1.87 13.27 0.82
CA ASP A 155 1.29 14.31 1.67
C ASP A 155 0.54 13.74 2.89
N ALA A 156 -0.11 12.59 2.73
CA ALA A 156 -0.83 11.91 3.79
C ALA A 156 0.07 11.08 4.70
N THR A 157 1.26 10.70 4.25
CA THR A 157 2.18 9.90 5.04
C THR A 157 2.93 10.79 6.04
N PRO A 158 2.91 10.46 7.35
CA PRO A 158 3.66 11.20 8.36
C PRO A 158 5.14 11.38 8.00
N ALA A 159 5.67 12.56 8.31
CA ALA A 159 7.05 12.90 8.02
C ALA A 159 8.03 11.86 8.59
N GLY A 160 8.87 11.29 7.72
CA GLY A 160 9.86 10.27 8.08
C GLY A 160 9.50 8.85 7.69
N VAL A 161 8.24 8.59 7.30
CA VAL A 161 7.84 7.30 6.72
C VAL A 161 8.02 7.36 5.20
N PRO A 162 8.92 6.56 4.60
CA PRO A 162 9.13 6.52 3.17
C PRO A 162 7.90 5.99 2.42
N VAL A 163 7.67 6.52 1.22
CA VAL A 163 6.66 6.05 0.28
C VAL A 163 7.35 5.51 -0.97
N VAL A 164 7.02 4.28 -1.36
CA VAL A 164 7.47 3.66 -2.62
C VAL A 164 6.31 3.64 -3.60
N ALA A 165 6.49 4.33 -4.72
CA ALA A 165 5.56 4.33 -5.83
C ALA A 165 5.86 3.18 -6.80
N VAL A 166 4.81 2.53 -7.29
CA VAL A 166 4.87 1.40 -8.22
C VAL A 166 4.29 1.85 -9.56
N ALA A 167 5.13 1.91 -10.58
CA ALA A 167 4.70 2.23 -11.94
C ALA A 167 3.96 1.07 -12.61
N ASP A 168 3.25 1.36 -13.70
CA ASP A 168 2.52 0.40 -14.54
C ASP A 168 3.40 -0.75 -15.08
N ASP A 169 4.68 -0.47 -15.31
CA ASP A 169 5.69 -1.45 -15.74
C ASP A 169 6.37 -2.23 -14.60
N GLY A 170 5.92 -2.03 -13.36
CA GLY A 170 6.41 -2.66 -12.14
C GLY A 170 7.70 -2.06 -11.59
N SER A 171 8.19 -0.94 -12.14
CA SER A 171 9.32 -0.24 -11.54
C SER A 171 8.96 0.44 -10.22
N LEU A 172 9.93 0.45 -9.31
CA LEU A 172 9.80 0.98 -7.95
C LEU A 172 10.61 2.26 -7.83
N THR A 173 9.99 3.33 -7.34
CA THR A 173 10.64 4.61 -7.07
C THR A 173 10.33 5.06 -5.65
N LEU A 174 11.31 5.65 -4.97
CA LEU A 174 11.05 6.33 -3.71
C LEU A 174 10.39 7.68 -4.05
N ALA A 175 9.14 7.84 -3.65
CA ALA A 175 8.40 9.08 -3.84
C ALA A 175 9.00 10.16 -2.95
N ALA A 176 9.13 11.37 -3.50
CA ALA A 176 9.62 12.53 -2.77
C ALA A 176 8.46 13.50 -2.56
N PRO A 177 8.42 14.25 -1.44
CA PRO A 177 7.43 15.29 -1.28
C PRO A 177 7.57 16.29 -2.41
N SER A 178 6.47 16.51 -3.13
CA SER A 178 6.35 17.60 -4.08
C SER A 178 6.64 18.90 -3.33
N GLY A 179 7.75 19.56 -3.69
CA GLY A 179 8.15 20.82 -3.06
C GLY A 179 7.04 21.87 -3.19
N PRO A 180 6.97 22.87 -2.28
CA PRO A 180 5.89 23.86 -2.32
C PRO A 180 5.90 24.57 -3.67
N THR A 181 4.75 24.55 -4.35
CA THR A 181 4.47 25.39 -5.53
C THR A 181 4.23 26.84 -5.14
#